data_AF-A0A519TET1-F1
#
_entry.id   AF-A0A519TET1-F1
#
_cell.length_a   1.000
_cell.length_b   1.000
_cell.length_c   1.000
_cell.angle_alpha   90.00
_cell.angle_beta   90.00
_cell.angle_gamma   90.00
#
_symmetry.space_group_name_H-M   'P 1'
#
loop_
_entity.id
_entity.type
_entity.pdbx_description
1 polymer ?
#
loop_
_entity_poly.entity_id
_entity_poly.type
_entity_poly.pdbx_seq_one_letter_code
_entity_poly.pdbx_strand_id
1 'polypeptide(L)'
;MSTTRGPISKFMETNYLHFNAAAMMDAAKGYETHLDEGGKMMITLAGAMSTAELGISLAEMIRQDKVAIISCTGANLEEDIMNLVAHS
;
A
#
# COMPACT_ATOMS: atom_id res chain seq x y z
N MET A 1 -3.76 -17.22 14.75
CA MET A 1 -3.06 -16.58 15.88
C MET A 1 -3.56 -15.15 15.98
N SER A 2 -3.85 -14.62 17.17
CA SER A 2 -4.27 -13.22 17.30
C SER A 2 -3.05 -12.33 17.05
N THR A 3 -2.93 -11.79 15.85
CA THR A 3 -1.87 -10.85 15.49
C THR A 3 -2.12 -9.56 16.26
N THR A 4 -1.24 -9.24 17.21
CA THR A 4 -1.36 -7.98 17.97
C THR A 4 -1.28 -6.80 17.02
N ARG A 5 -2.40 -6.10 16.84
CA ARG A 5 -2.51 -4.91 15.99
C ARG A 5 -1.62 -3.78 16.52
N GLY A 6 -0.92 -3.12 15.60
CA GLY A 6 -0.08 -1.97 15.89
C GLY A 6 -0.88 -0.73 16.31
N PRO A 7 -0.20 0.33 16.80
CA PRO A 7 -0.87 1.55 17.28
C PRO A 7 -1.71 2.24 16.20
N ILE A 8 -1.28 2.23 14.94
CA ILE A 8 -2.04 2.83 13.82
C ILE A 8 -3.33 2.07 13.53
N SER A 9 -3.28 0.74 13.48
CA SER A 9 -4.48 -0.08 13.28
C SER A 9 -5.51 0.16 14.39
N LYS A 10 -5.07 0.20 15.66
CA LYS A 10 -5.94 0.50 16.81
C LYS A 10 -6.54 1.90 16.74
N PHE A 11 -5.74 2.88 16.32
CA PHE A 11 -6.21 4.24 16.10
C PHE A 11 -7.30 4.29 15.03
N MET A 12 -7.09 3.63 13.88
CA MET A 12 -8.08 3.55 12.82
C MET A 12 -9.36 2.83 13.30
N GLU A 13 -9.24 1.69 14.00
CA GLU A 13 -10.40 0.97 14.56
C GLU A 13 -11.28 1.84 15.46
N THR A 14 -10.65 2.73 16.24
CA THR A 14 -11.40 3.62 17.15
C THR A 14 -11.99 4.83 16.44
N ASN A 15 -11.28 5.40 15.45
CA ASN A 15 -11.60 6.73 14.91
C ASN A 15 -12.27 6.68 13.52
N TYR A 16 -12.08 5.62 12.74
CA TYR A 16 -12.48 5.57 11.32
C TYR A 16 -13.84 4.88 11.18
N LEU A 17 -14.88 5.54 11.70
CA LEU A 17 -16.20 4.92 11.89
C LEU A 17 -17.22 5.21 10.79
N HIS A 18 -17.08 6.32 10.05
CA HIS A 18 -18.10 6.78 9.09
C HIS A 18 -17.52 7.32 7.79
N PHE A 19 -18.35 7.36 6.75
CA PHE A 19 -18.02 7.92 5.43
C PHE A 19 -16.73 7.34 4.84
N ASN A 20 -15.86 8.19 4.30
CA ASN A 20 -14.59 7.78 3.71
C ASN A 20 -13.64 7.11 4.73
N ALA A 21 -13.77 7.44 6.02
CA ALA A 21 -12.97 6.80 7.05
C ALA A 21 -13.38 5.33 7.24
N ALA A 22 -14.68 5.04 7.31
CA ALA A 22 -15.17 3.66 7.33
C ALA A 22 -14.76 2.89 6.07
N ALA A 23 -14.91 3.51 4.89
CA ALA A 23 -14.51 2.89 3.63
C ALA A 23 -13.01 2.52 3.60
N MET A 24 -12.15 3.35 4.19
CA MET A 24 -10.72 3.03 4.32
C MET A 24 -10.48 1.82 5.23
N MET A 25 -11.22 1.72 6.35
CA MET A 25 -11.15 0.57 7.24
C MET A 25 -11.61 -0.72 6.54
N ASP A 26 -12.72 -0.65 5.79
CA ASP A 26 -13.24 -1.78 5.04
C ASP A 26 -12.26 -2.23 3.94
N ALA A 27 -11.63 -1.28 3.24
CA ALA A 27 -10.58 -1.58 2.26
C ALA A 27 -9.37 -2.27 2.89
N ALA A 28 -8.91 -1.80 4.07
CA ALA A 28 -7.80 -2.41 4.78
C ALA A 28 -8.09 -3.87 5.19
N LYS A 29 -9.27 -4.10 5.78
CA LYS A 29 -9.71 -5.46 6.16
C LYS A 29 -9.90 -6.36 4.94
N GLY A 30 -10.52 -5.85 3.88
CA GLY A 30 -10.72 -6.58 2.63
C GLY A 30 -9.41 -6.99 1.97
N TYR A 31 -8.39 -6.13 2.02
CA TYR A 31 -7.06 -6.47 1.53
C TYR A 31 -6.41 -7.60 2.36
N GLU A 32 -6.52 -7.55 3.69
CA GLU A 32 -5.99 -8.64 4.53
C GLU A 32 -6.68 -9.97 4.23
N THR A 33 -8.01 -9.98 4.12
CA THR A 33 -8.75 -11.18 3.72
C THR A 33 -8.28 -11.70 2.35
N HIS A 34 -8.12 -10.82 1.36
CA HIS A 34 -7.63 -11.20 0.02
C HIS A 34 -6.25 -11.87 0.09
N LEU A 35 -5.36 -11.39 0.95
CA LEU A 35 -4.04 -12.01 1.16
C LEU A 35 -4.14 -13.35 1.90
N ASP A 36 -4.96 -13.43 2.95
CA ASP A 36 -5.18 -14.65 3.74
C ASP A 36 -5.79 -15.77 2.90
N GLU A 37 -6.60 -15.43 1.90
CA GLU A 37 -7.17 -16.36 0.91
C GLU A 37 -6.17 -16.77 -0.19
N GLY A 38 -4.92 -16.30 -0.13
CA GLY A 38 -3.87 -16.60 -1.11
C GLY A 38 -3.96 -15.75 -2.38
N GLY A 39 -4.77 -14.71 -2.38
CA GLY A 39 -4.91 -13.77 -3.48
C GLY A 39 -3.61 -12.99 -3.75
N LYS A 40 -3.45 -12.56 -5.01
CA LYS A 40 -2.35 -11.68 -5.43
C LYS A 40 -2.85 -10.27 -5.63
N MET A 41 -2.13 -9.29 -5.12
CA MET A 41 -2.52 -7.89 -5.22
C MET A 41 -1.89 -7.23 -6.45
N MET A 42 -2.76 -6.60 -7.25
CA MET A 42 -2.38 -5.70 -8.34
C MET A 42 -2.74 -4.27 -7.94
N ILE A 43 -1.79 -3.35 -8.07
CA ILE A 43 -2.02 -1.92 -7.82
C ILE A 43 -1.94 -1.16 -9.14
N THR A 44 -2.92 -0.31 -9.40
CA THR A 44 -2.90 0.65 -10.50
C THR A 44 -2.56 2.04 -9.98
N LEU A 45 -1.43 2.60 -10.40
CA LEU A 45 -0.97 3.91 -9.97
C LEU A 45 -1.21 4.96 -11.06
N ALA A 46 -1.83 6.07 -10.67
CA ALA A 46 -1.92 7.25 -11.50
C ALA A 46 -0.54 7.96 -11.63
N GLY A 47 -0.47 9.02 -12.42
CA GLY A 47 0.74 9.84 -12.51
C GLY A 47 1.08 10.56 -11.21
N ALA A 48 2.33 11.00 -11.07
CA ALA A 48 2.87 11.77 -9.95
C ALA A 48 2.84 11.07 -8.58
N MET A 49 2.65 9.75 -8.54
CA MET A 49 2.65 8.96 -7.30
C MET A 49 4.07 8.67 -6.80
N SER A 50 5.06 8.60 -7.71
CA SER A 50 6.50 8.61 -7.41
C SER A 50 6.92 9.87 -6.67
N THR A 51 6.50 11.04 -7.17
CA THR A 51 6.80 12.34 -6.54
C THR A 51 6.14 12.49 -5.15
N ALA A 52 5.00 11.82 -4.94
CA ALA A 52 4.35 11.73 -3.64
C ALA A 52 5.03 10.72 -2.68
N GLU A 53 6.15 10.12 -3.09
CA GLU A 53 6.95 9.18 -2.31
C GLU A 53 6.18 7.92 -1.88
N LEU A 54 5.13 7.53 -2.64
CA LEU A 54 4.40 6.28 -2.36
C LEU A 54 5.29 5.04 -2.55
N GLY A 55 6.37 5.15 -3.33
CA GLY A 55 7.38 4.11 -3.51
C GLY A 55 7.97 3.62 -2.18
N ILE A 56 8.14 4.49 -1.17
CA ILE A 56 8.67 4.10 0.15
C ILE A 56 7.78 3.05 0.83
N SER A 57 6.47 3.28 0.84
CA SER A 57 5.51 2.35 1.46
C SER A 57 5.32 1.10 0.61
N LEU A 58 5.26 1.26 -0.71
CA LEU A 58 5.09 0.14 -1.63
C LEU A 58 6.31 -0.79 -1.65
N ALA A 59 7.53 -0.26 -1.54
CA ALA A 59 8.75 -1.06 -1.52
C ALA A 59 8.75 -2.07 -0.37
N GLU A 60 8.30 -1.66 0.83
CA GLU A 60 8.17 -2.61 1.95
C GLU A 60 7.07 -3.64 1.69
N MET A 61 5.93 -3.21 1.14
CA MET A 61 4.82 -4.12 0.82
C MET A 61 5.21 -5.16 -0.25
N ILE A 62 6.04 -4.79 -1.22
CA ILE A 62 6.60 -5.69 -2.23
C ILE A 62 7.57 -6.68 -1.57
N ARG A 63 8.50 -6.21 -0.72
CA ARG A 63 9.46 -7.09 -0.01
C ARG A 63 8.79 -8.11 0.90
N GLN A 64 7.59 -7.79 1.40
CA GLN A 64 6.77 -8.65 2.24
C GLN A 64 5.78 -9.53 1.43
N ASP A 65 5.93 -9.62 0.11
CA ASP A 65 5.05 -10.38 -0.80
C ASP A 65 3.56 -9.97 -0.76
N LYS A 66 3.26 -8.75 -0.31
CA LYS A 66 1.88 -8.25 -0.22
C LYS A 66 1.42 -7.63 -1.53
N VAL A 67 2.32 -7.06 -2.33
CA VAL A 67 2.03 -6.48 -3.66
C VAL A 67 2.77 -7.28 -4.72
N ALA A 68 2.04 -7.83 -5.69
CA ALA A 68 2.59 -8.72 -6.73
C ALA A 68 2.73 -8.04 -8.10
N ILE A 69 1.85 -7.11 -8.41
CA ILE A 69 1.82 -6.44 -9.73
C ILE A 69 1.57 -4.94 -9.52
N ILE A 70 2.32 -4.11 -10.25
CA ILE A 70 2.07 -2.67 -10.35
C ILE A 70 1.88 -2.30 -11.82
N SER A 71 0.74 -1.69 -12.12
CA SER A 71 0.49 -1.02 -13.40
C SER A 71 0.57 0.48 -13.17
N CYS A 72 1.55 1.14 -13.76
CA CYS A 72 1.78 2.57 -13.59
C CYS A 72 2.10 3.25 -14.92
N THR A 73 2.05 4.57 -14.95
CA THR A 73 2.61 5.35 -16.07
C THR A 73 4.14 5.32 -16.05
N GLY A 74 4.78 5.52 -17.21
CA GLY A 74 6.25 5.52 -17.33
C GLY A 74 6.95 6.47 -16.36
N ALA A 75 6.36 7.65 -16.12
CA ALA A 75 6.90 8.65 -15.20
C ALA A 75 7.15 8.11 -13.78
N ASN A 76 6.27 7.24 -13.25
CA ASN A 76 6.47 6.68 -11.91
C ASN A 76 7.72 5.78 -11.87
N LEU A 77 7.91 4.95 -12.89
CA LEU A 77 9.06 4.04 -12.98
C LEU A 77 10.36 4.80 -13.22
N GLU A 78 10.33 5.78 -14.13
CA GLU A 78 11.49 6.61 -14.46
C GLU A 78 12.00 7.35 -13.22
N GLU A 79 11.11 8.00 -12.47
CA GLU A 79 11.48 8.75 -11.26
C GLU A 79 11.97 7.84 -10.13
N ASP A 80 11.37 6.67 -9.93
CA ASP A 80 11.83 5.71 -8.91
C ASP A 80 13.26 5.21 -9.20
N ILE A 81 13.59 4.97 -10.47
CA ILE A 81 14.96 4.64 -10.90
C ILE A 81 15.91 5.82 -10.71
N MET A 82 15.49 7.04 -11.06
CA MET A 82 16.31 8.24 -10.84
C MET A 82 16.61 8.44 -9.35
N ASN A 83 15.61 8.26 -8.49
CA ASN A 83 15.75 8.33 -7.03
C ASN A 83 16.73 7.29 -6.51
N LEU A 84 16.68 6.05 -7.03
CA LEU A 84 17.67 5.02 -6.70
C LEU A 84 19.08 5.49 -7.04
N VAL A 85 19.32 5.96 -8.28
CA VAL A 85 20.65 6.40 -8.73
C VAL A 85 21.17 7.62 -7.95
N ALA A 86 20.28 8.56 -7.61
CA ALA A 86 20.66 9.78 -6.91
C ALA A 86 21.04 9.55 -5.43
N HIS A 87 20.51 8.48 -4.81
CA HIS A 87 20.67 8.20 -3.38
C HIS A 87 21.38 6.88 -3.08
N SER A 88 21.99 6.24 -4.09
CA SER A 88 22.82 5.04 -3.97
C SER A 88 24.31 5.34 -3.99
#